data_AF-U2KZ43-F1
#
_entry.id   AF-U2KZ43-F1
#
_cell.length_a   1.000
_cell.length_b   1.000
_cell.length_c   1.000
_cell.angle_alpha   90.00
_cell.angle_beta   90.00
_cell.angle_gamma   90.00
#
_symmetry.space_group_name_H-M   'P 1'
#
loop_
_entity.id
_entity.type
_entity.pdbx_description
1 polymer ?
#
loop_
_entity_poly.entity_id
_entity_poly.type
_entity_poly.pdbx_seq_one_letter_code
_entity_poly.pdbx_strand_id
1 'polypeptide(L)'
;MGDENLSGNFDGIKTQKFGVEIECTGLTRNAAARAIGRVFDSVPEHFGGSYDKYHICDSKDRKWAVVYDSSIRRVDKNGGNASREYAVEIVTPVLEYSDIPLLQEIVRAVRSADGVTGAQYNCGIHIHVDGAPYTAQSLRNLVNIFASKENFLFDMLQVSPMRETYCQKVDRDFLEMLNKEKPKTIEAIQKLWYRGDMDEVHHHYSSTRYKACNLHSFFANGHWKMRACNSSLHAGVIRSYVTLALAISNAALTKKFCSPHISESDNLRYSARVWLINLGLNGEEFRNCRKHLISHLDGCISWRHPEDAIAQRERLKEERIAAHEHPVSEVLEQCESLPDEVEQAAVDDFEEDYEQEEFEESMDFSISM
;
A
#
# COMPACT_ATOMS: atom_id res chain seq x y z
N MET A 1 -26.55 -9.35 29.01
CA MET A 1 -25.23 -8.70 28.95
C MET A 1 -24.50 -9.40 27.82
N GLY A 2 -24.71 -9.02 26.57
CA GLY A 2 -24.64 -7.69 26.01
C GLY A 2 -23.67 -7.87 24.85
N ASP A 3 -24.23 -8.18 23.69
CA ASP A 3 -23.55 -8.50 22.44
C ASP A 3 -22.71 -7.28 22.03
N GLU A 4 -21.46 -7.20 22.49
CA GLU A 4 -20.45 -6.34 21.88
C GLU A 4 -20.14 -6.93 20.51
N ASN A 5 -20.95 -6.49 19.55
CA ASN A 5 -20.81 -6.75 18.14
C ASN A 5 -19.33 -6.67 17.74
N LEU A 6 -18.88 -7.72 17.05
CA LEU A 6 -17.61 -7.86 16.35
C LEU A 6 -17.45 -6.84 15.20
N SER A 7 -17.81 -5.56 15.40
CA SER A 7 -17.26 -4.45 14.63
C SER A 7 -15.80 -4.32 15.04
N GLY A 8 -14.98 -5.18 14.45
CA GLY A 8 -13.56 -5.32 14.75
C GLY A 8 -12.89 -3.95 14.79
N ASN A 9 -12.10 -3.74 15.83
CA ASN A 9 -11.37 -2.50 16.10
C ASN A 9 -10.40 -2.18 14.94
N PHE A 10 -10.91 -1.56 13.88
CA PHE A 10 -10.14 -1.05 12.75
C PHE A 10 -9.44 0.27 13.11
N ASP A 11 -9.77 0.88 14.25
CA ASP A 11 -9.07 2.05 14.78
C ASP A 11 -7.61 1.73 15.10
N GLY A 12 -7.30 0.46 15.40
CA GLY A 12 -5.92 -0.02 15.58
C GLY A 12 -5.03 0.17 14.35
N ILE A 13 -5.58 0.42 13.16
CA ILE A 13 -4.79 0.83 11.97
C ILE A 13 -4.11 2.18 12.23
N LYS A 14 -4.81 3.12 12.88
CA LYS A 14 -4.38 4.52 13.03
C LYS A 14 -3.46 4.75 14.23
N THR A 15 -3.37 3.80 15.15
CA THR A 15 -2.53 3.91 16.36
C THR A 15 -1.11 3.38 16.16
N GLN A 16 -0.82 2.82 15.00
CA GLN A 16 0.46 2.19 14.71
C GLN A 16 1.49 3.18 14.17
N LYS A 17 2.75 2.92 14.51
CA LYS A 17 3.90 3.65 14.00
C LYS A 17 4.50 2.95 12.80
N PHE A 18 4.95 3.73 11.82
CA PHE A 18 5.55 3.21 10.61
C PHE A 18 6.71 4.07 10.11
N GLY A 19 7.49 3.54 9.18
CA GLY A 19 8.48 4.28 8.40
C GLY A 19 8.43 3.85 6.94
N VAL A 20 8.94 4.68 6.04
CA VAL A 20 8.96 4.40 4.61
C VAL A 20 10.34 4.67 4.03
N GLU A 21 10.81 3.75 3.19
CA GLU A 21 11.94 3.95 2.29
C GLU A 21 11.37 4.12 0.87
N ILE A 22 11.68 5.21 0.18
CA ILE A 22 11.21 5.52 -1.17
C ILE A 22 12.44 5.70 -2.07
N GLU A 23 12.59 4.81 -3.04
CA GLU A 23 13.73 4.83 -3.96
C GLU A 23 13.35 5.53 -5.28
N CYS A 24 14.22 6.42 -5.77
CA CYS A 24 14.05 7.13 -7.03
C CYS A 24 15.38 7.53 -7.69
N THR A 25 15.28 7.99 -8.93
CA THR A 25 16.34 8.58 -9.75
C THR A 25 15.79 9.81 -10.47
N GLY A 26 16.48 10.36 -11.47
CA GLY A 26 16.00 11.52 -12.25
C GLY A 26 16.43 12.86 -11.67
N LEU A 27 16.67 12.90 -10.35
CA LEU A 27 17.21 14.04 -9.62
C LEU A 27 18.39 13.63 -8.71
N THR A 28 19.24 14.59 -8.33
CA THR A 28 20.32 14.31 -7.37
C THR A 28 19.78 14.20 -5.95
N ARG A 29 20.49 13.48 -5.07
CA ARG A 29 20.21 13.46 -3.62
C ARG A 29 20.07 14.86 -3.03
N ASN A 30 20.92 15.79 -3.45
CA ASN A 30 20.85 17.18 -2.99
C ASN A 30 19.57 17.87 -3.49
N ALA A 31 19.19 17.67 -4.75
CA ALA A 31 17.92 18.19 -5.29
C ALA A 31 16.71 17.62 -4.54
N ALA A 32 16.68 16.30 -4.30
CA ALA A 32 15.64 15.66 -3.49
C ALA A 32 15.59 16.23 -2.07
N ALA A 33 16.75 16.35 -1.40
CA ALA A 33 16.84 16.92 -0.06
C ALA A 33 16.32 18.37 -0.01
N ARG A 34 16.65 19.20 -1.01
CA ARG A 34 16.13 20.58 -1.12
C ARG A 34 14.64 20.63 -1.39
N ALA A 35 14.11 19.73 -2.22
CA ALA A 35 12.67 19.64 -2.48
C ALA A 35 11.90 19.33 -1.18
N ILE A 36 12.40 18.36 -0.40
CA ILE A 36 11.88 18.03 0.94
C ILE A 36 12.02 19.22 1.89
N GLY A 37 13.19 19.87 1.91
CA GLY A 37 13.47 21.03 2.74
C GLY A 37 12.49 22.18 2.53
N ARG A 38 12.04 22.43 1.29
CA ARG A 38 11.02 23.45 1.01
C ARG A 38 9.67 23.16 1.66
N VAL A 39 9.27 21.89 1.75
CA VAL A 39 8.00 21.50 2.42
C VAL A 39 8.10 21.74 3.92
N PHE A 40 9.26 21.50 4.52
CA PHE A 40 9.49 21.68 5.95
C PHE A 40 9.91 23.09 6.36
N ASP A 41 10.15 23.99 5.40
CA ASP A 41 10.87 25.25 5.61
C ASP A 41 12.23 25.05 6.33
N SER A 42 12.96 24.00 5.92
CA SER A 42 14.25 23.60 6.49
C SER A 42 15.33 23.56 5.42
N VAL A 43 16.55 23.95 5.78
CA VAL A 43 17.73 23.80 4.92
C VAL A 43 18.32 22.40 5.13
N PRO A 44 18.60 21.63 4.07
CA PRO A 44 19.24 20.32 4.21
C PRO A 44 20.69 20.42 4.68
N GLU A 45 21.08 19.53 5.58
CA GLU A 45 22.45 19.38 6.04
C GLU A 45 23.11 18.16 5.38
N HIS A 46 24.32 18.33 4.83
CA HIS A 46 25.08 17.23 4.22
C HIS A 46 26.05 16.62 5.24
N PHE A 47 25.83 15.35 5.58
CA PHE A 47 26.64 14.59 6.54
C PHE A 47 27.70 13.70 5.88
N GLY A 48 27.53 13.34 4.61
CA GLY A 48 28.46 12.47 3.89
C GLY A 48 28.44 11.01 4.37
N GLY A 49 29.62 10.38 4.48
CA GLY A 49 29.78 8.97 4.86
C GLY A 49 29.56 7.98 3.71
N SER A 50 29.51 6.68 4.03
CA SER A 50 29.35 5.60 3.04
C SER A 50 28.07 5.75 2.20
N TYR A 51 27.01 6.27 2.82
CA TYR A 51 25.70 6.54 2.23
C TYR A 51 25.55 7.96 1.67
N ASP A 52 26.59 8.81 1.73
CA ASP A 52 26.56 10.20 1.28
C ASP A 52 25.27 10.96 1.67
N LYS A 53 25.01 10.95 2.98
CA LYS A 53 23.71 11.24 3.57
C LYS A 53 23.42 12.74 3.65
N TYR A 54 22.17 13.11 3.40
CA TYR A 54 21.57 14.39 3.75
C TYR A 54 20.55 14.19 4.87
N HIS A 55 20.44 15.17 5.78
CA HIS A 55 19.35 15.25 6.74
C HIS A 55 18.51 16.50 6.52
N ILE A 56 17.22 16.37 6.79
CA ILE A 56 16.27 17.48 6.79
C ILE A 56 15.39 17.31 8.04
N CYS A 57 15.32 18.34 8.88
CA CYS A 57 14.43 18.33 10.04
C CYS A 57 13.03 18.76 9.61
N ASP A 58 12.01 18.06 10.08
CA ASP A 58 10.62 18.54 9.97
C ASP A 58 10.26 19.49 11.13
N SER A 59 9.04 20.00 11.13
CA SER A 59 8.53 20.91 12.16
C SER A 59 8.45 20.31 13.57
N LYS A 60 8.61 18.99 13.70
CA LYS A 60 8.68 18.26 14.98
C LYS A 60 10.12 17.89 15.36
N ASP A 61 11.12 18.47 14.69
CA ASP A 61 12.55 18.17 14.83
C ASP A 61 12.90 16.69 14.58
N ARG A 62 12.07 16.00 13.79
CA ARG A 62 12.37 14.63 13.35
C ARG A 62 13.24 14.69 12.11
N LYS A 63 14.24 13.80 12.06
CA LYS A 63 15.22 13.76 10.97
C LYS A 63 14.77 12.84 9.86
N TRP A 64 14.46 13.44 8.71
CA TRP A 64 14.36 12.75 7.44
C TRP A 64 15.75 12.60 6.83
N ALA A 65 16.00 11.50 6.13
CA ALA A 65 17.27 11.27 5.47
C ALA A 65 17.09 11.06 3.96
N VAL A 66 18.06 11.54 3.19
CA VAL A 66 18.22 11.19 1.77
C VAL A 66 19.60 10.56 1.61
N VAL A 67 19.63 9.30 1.17
CA VAL A 67 20.83 8.46 1.17
C VAL A 67 21.10 7.84 -0.19
N TYR A 68 22.34 7.41 -0.38
CA TYR A 68 22.79 6.68 -1.56
C TYR A 68 22.35 5.22 -1.48
N ASP A 69 21.61 4.75 -2.49
CA ASP A 69 21.39 3.33 -2.72
C ASP A 69 22.10 2.87 -4.01
N SER A 70 23.13 2.03 -3.85
CA SER A 70 23.92 1.52 -4.96
C SER A 70 23.16 0.59 -5.92
N SER A 71 22.01 0.06 -5.53
CA SER A 71 21.20 -0.85 -6.35
C SER A 71 20.41 -0.13 -7.45
N ILE A 72 20.15 1.17 -7.26
CA ILE A 72 19.36 1.98 -8.19
C ILE A 72 20.14 2.26 -9.47
N ARG A 73 19.47 2.06 -10.61
CA ARG A 73 19.97 2.47 -11.93
C ARG A 73 19.92 3.99 -12.03
N ARG A 74 21.09 4.57 -12.30
CA ARG A 74 21.32 6.02 -12.29
C ARG A 74 20.97 6.61 -13.65
N VAL A 75 19.87 7.34 -13.72
CA VAL A 75 19.49 8.11 -14.90
C VAL A 75 19.09 9.54 -14.55
N ASP A 76 19.28 10.45 -15.49
CA ASP A 76 18.65 11.77 -15.44
C ASP A 76 17.16 11.67 -15.80
N LYS A 77 16.45 12.79 -15.70
CA LYS A 77 15.01 12.84 -15.97
C LYS A 77 14.61 12.46 -17.40
N ASN A 78 15.53 12.53 -18.35
CA ASN A 78 15.32 12.17 -19.75
C ASN A 78 15.74 10.72 -20.04
N GLY A 79 16.17 9.96 -19.02
CA GLY A 79 16.64 8.58 -19.16
C GLY A 79 18.11 8.44 -19.57
N GLY A 80 18.86 9.54 -19.65
CA GLY A 80 20.30 9.54 -19.91
C GLY A 80 21.10 9.01 -18.73
N ASN A 81 22.30 8.45 -18.97
CA ASN A 81 23.16 7.96 -17.89
C ASN A 81 23.56 9.09 -16.94
N ALA A 82 23.44 8.86 -15.63
CA ALA A 82 23.74 9.85 -14.61
C ALA A 82 24.78 9.39 -13.58
N SER A 83 25.29 10.35 -12.80
CA SER A 83 26.27 10.09 -11.75
C SER A 83 25.66 9.32 -10.57
N ARG A 84 26.51 8.91 -9.61
CA ARG A 84 26.04 8.25 -8.37
C ARG A 84 25.16 9.13 -7.47
N GLU A 85 25.09 10.42 -7.75
CA GLU A 85 24.24 11.36 -7.01
C GLU A 85 22.75 11.14 -7.31
N TYR A 86 22.43 10.49 -8.42
CA TYR A 86 21.06 10.20 -8.88
C TYR A 86 20.50 8.87 -8.36
N ALA A 87 21.27 8.14 -7.55
CA ALA A 87 20.79 6.96 -6.84
C ALA A 87 20.30 7.42 -5.45
N VAL A 88 18.99 7.65 -5.34
CA VAL A 88 18.35 8.36 -4.22
C VAL A 88 17.39 7.42 -3.49
N GLU A 89 17.60 7.25 -2.19
CA GLU A 89 16.62 6.65 -1.28
C GLU A 89 16.25 7.68 -0.23
N ILE A 90 14.95 7.95 -0.09
CA ILE A 90 14.39 8.81 0.93
C ILE A 90 13.94 7.91 2.08
N VAL A 91 14.41 8.22 3.29
CA VAL A 91 14.12 7.43 4.51
C VAL A 91 13.41 8.34 5.51
N THR A 92 12.19 7.97 5.89
CA THR A 92 11.43 8.74 6.87
C THR A 92 11.94 8.52 8.30
N PRO A 93 11.73 9.46 9.22
CA PRO A 93 11.72 9.14 10.64
C PRO A 93 10.55 8.19 10.95
N VAL A 94 10.38 7.83 12.24
CA VAL A 94 9.16 7.16 12.69
C VAL A 94 7.97 8.12 12.54
N LEU A 95 6.99 7.68 11.76
CA LEU A 95 5.74 8.38 11.46
C LEU A 95 4.56 7.74 12.17
N GLU A 96 3.53 8.55 12.37
CA GLU A 96 2.21 8.15 12.86
C GLU A 96 1.18 8.29 11.73
N TYR A 97 -0.01 7.70 11.89
CA TYR A 97 -1.05 7.73 10.86
C TYR A 97 -1.40 9.17 10.41
N SER A 98 -1.38 10.13 11.34
CA SER A 98 -1.61 11.55 11.06
C SER A 98 -0.52 12.22 10.22
N ASP A 99 0.65 11.60 10.05
CA ASP A 99 1.72 12.12 9.19
C ASP A 99 1.59 11.67 7.72
N ILE A 100 0.59 10.84 7.36
CA ILE A 100 0.36 10.41 5.97
C ILE A 100 0.20 11.60 5.00
N PRO A 101 -0.58 12.66 5.32
CA PRO A 101 -0.66 13.84 4.44
C PRO A 101 0.71 14.51 4.19
N LEU A 102 1.54 14.62 5.23
CA LEU A 102 2.91 15.16 5.09
C LEU A 102 3.76 14.27 4.18
N LEU A 103 3.69 12.94 4.35
CA LEU A 103 4.38 12.00 3.46
C LEU A 103 3.91 12.18 2.00
N GLN A 104 2.62 12.40 1.77
CA GLN A 104 2.08 12.66 0.43
C GLN A 104 2.63 13.96 -0.17
N GLU A 105 2.73 15.04 0.62
CA GLU A 105 3.35 16.30 0.18
C GLU A 105 4.83 16.11 -0.20
N ILE A 106 5.59 15.37 0.60
CA ILE A 106 6.97 15.02 0.30
C ILE A 106 7.11 14.26 -1.02
N VAL A 107 6.24 13.28 -1.25
CA VAL A 107 6.22 12.51 -2.50
C VAL A 107 5.94 13.42 -3.70
N ARG A 108 4.95 14.31 -3.59
CA ARG A 108 4.63 15.28 -4.66
C ARG A 108 5.81 16.21 -4.91
N ALA A 109 6.45 16.75 -3.87
CA ALA A 109 7.59 17.64 -4.01
C ALA A 109 8.77 16.98 -4.72
N VAL A 110 9.04 15.70 -4.44
CA VAL A 110 10.10 14.94 -5.11
C VAL A 110 9.74 14.64 -6.56
N ARG A 111 8.49 14.28 -6.86
CA ARG A 111 7.99 14.10 -8.23
C ARG A 111 8.15 15.40 -9.04
N SER A 112 7.69 16.52 -8.49
CA SER A 112 7.78 17.85 -9.14
C SER A 112 9.22 18.35 -9.28
N ALA A 113 10.16 17.82 -8.50
CA ALA A 113 11.59 18.09 -8.62
C ALA A 113 12.31 17.16 -9.64
N ASP A 114 11.59 16.70 -10.67
CA ASP A 114 12.07 15.79 -11.72
C ASP A 114 12.38 14.36 -11.25
N GLY A 115 11.88 13.94 -10.08
CA GLY A 115 12.05 12.57 -9.61
C GLY A 115 11.30 11.57 -10.48
N VAL A 116 11.99 10.51 -10.89
CA VAL A 116 11.44 9.39 -11.64
C VAL A 116 11.71 8.09 -10.91
N THR A 117 10.83 7.11 -11.11
CA THR A 117 10.98 5.80 -10.48
C THR A 117 10.34 4.68 -11.29
N GLY A 118 10.59 3.44 -10.88
CA GLY A 118 10.06 2.24 -11.51
C GLY A 118 10.99 1.04 -11.40
N ALA A 119 10.45 -0.15 -11.67
CA ALA A 119 11.19 -1.41 -11.60
C ALA A 119 12.36 -1.45 -12.61
N GLN A 120 12.23 -0.78 -13.75
CA GLN A 120 13.30 -0.64 -14.76
C GLN A 120 14.52 0.13 -14.26
N TYR A 121 14.36 0.87 -13.14
CA TYR A 121 15.46 1.56 -12.46
C TYR A 121 15.92 0.84 -11.19
N ASN A 122 15.43 -0.39 -10.94
CA ASN A 122 15.61 -1.14 -9.70
C ASN A 122 15.07 -0.44 -8.45
N CYS A 123 14.18 0.53 -8.59
CA CYS A 123 13.60 1.21 -7.44
C CYS A 123 12.47 0.38 -6.81
N GLY A 124 12.29 0.57 -5.52
CA GLY A 124 11.22 0.01 -4.69
C GLY A 124 10.64 1.02 -3.70
N ILE A 125 9.64 0.54 -2.97
CA ILE A 125 9.18 1.15 -1.72
C ILE A 125 9.26 0.07 -0.64
N HIS A 126 9.74 0.44 0.54
CA HIS A 126 9.70 -0.43 1.71
C HIS A 126 8.92 0.25 2.84
N ILE A 127 7.96 -0.47 3.42
CA ILE A 127 7.19 0.02 4.56
C ILE A 127 7.58 -0.77 5.80
N HIS A 128 7.93 -0.04 6.84
CA HIS A 128 8.39 -0.54 8.12
C HIS A 128 7.25 -0.33 9.11
N VAL A 129 6.84 -1.37 9.82
CA VAL A 129 5.79 -1.26 10.84
C VAL A 129 6.35 -1.70 12.18
N ASP A 130 6.11 -0.90 13.21
CA ASP A 130 6.63 -1.10 14.56
C ASP A 130 6.33 -2.51 15.07
N GLY A 131 7.39 -3.19 15.51
CA GLY A 131 7.34 -4.56 16.01
C GLY A 131 7.03 -4.65 17.50
N ALA A 132 7.11 -3.55 18.26
CA ALA A 132 6.93 -3.57 19.71
C ALA A 132 5.60 -4.20 20.19
N PRO A 133 4.45 -4.01 19.50
CA PRO A 133 3.18 -4.62 19.91
C PRO A 133 3.09 -6.13 19.63
N TYR A 134 4.03 -6.73 18.91
CA TYR A 134 3.92 -8.11 18.46
C TYR A 134 4.28 -9.12 19.55
N THR A 135 3.45 -10.15 19.66
CA THR A 135 3.74 -11.39 20.38
C THR A 135 4.15 -12.46 19.38
N ALA A 136 4.66 -13.60 19.86
CA ALA A 136 4.91 -14.76 19.00
C ALA A 136 3.66 -15.19 18.22
N GLN A 137 2.47 -15.10 18.83
CA GLN A 137 1.22 -15.47 18.17
C GLN A 137 0.84 -14.48 17.06
N SER A 138 0.91 -13.18 17.31
CA SER A 138 0.59 -12.18 16.27
C SER A 138 1.64 -12.14 15.16
N LEU A 139 2.92 -12.41 15.46
CA LEU A 139 3.96 -12.54 14.44
C LEU A 139 3.71 -13.75 13.54
N ARG A 140 3.25 -14.88 14.10
CA ARG A 140 2.77 -16.04 13.32
C ARG A 140 1.57 -15.69 12.45
N ASN A 141 0.61 -14.93 12.98
CA ASN A 141 -0.54 -14.47 12.21
C ASN A 141 -0.11 -13.59 11.02
N LEU A 142 0.87 -12.70 11.22
CA LEU A 142 1.42 -11.86 10.15
C LEU A 142 1.96 -12.70 9.00
N VAL A 143 2.83 -13.68 9.32
CA VAL A 143 3.39 -14.60 8.32
C VAL A 143 2.28 -15.37 7.61
N ASN A 144 1.28 -15.86 8.34
CA ASN A 144 0.16 -16.60 7.77
C ASN A 144 -0.73 -15.73 6.87
N ILE A 145 -0.93 -14.45 7.18
CA ILE A 145 -1.66 -13.50 6.29
C ILE A 145 -0.90 -13.34 4.97
N PHE A 146 0.42 -13.10 5.03
CA PHE A 146 1.23 -12.98 3.83
C PHE A 146 1.22 -14.27 3.00
N ALA A 147 1.33 -15.44 3.63
CA ALA A 147 1.28 -16.73 2.94
C ALA A 147 -0.09 -16.98 2.29
N SER A 148 -1.18 -16.78 3.03
CA SER A 148 -2.53 -17.05 2.53
C SER A 148 -2.98 -16.11 1.41
N LYS A 149 -2.38 -14.92 1.33
CA LYS A 149 -2.73 -13.87 0.36
C LYS A 149 -1.59 -13.53 -0.58
N GLU A 150 -0.58 -14.38 -0.70
CA GLU A 150 0.64 -14.05 -1.46
C GLU A 150 0.37 -13.70 -2.93
N ASN A 151 -0.50 -14.44 -3.62
CA ASN A 151 -0.82 -14.16 -5.02
C ASN A 151 -1.60 -12.83 -5.14
N PHE A 152 -2.62 -12.64 -4.30
CA PHE A 152 -3.38 -11.39 -4.20
C PHE A 152 -2.47 -10.19 -3.96
N LEU A 153 -1.55 -10.30 -2.99
CA LEU A 153 -0.63 -9.23 -2.65
C LEU A 153 0.30 -8.90 -3.81
N PHE A 154 0.81 -9.91 -4.51
CA PHE A 154 1.72 -9.70 -5.65
C PHE A 154 0.98 -9.03 -6.82
N ASP A 155 -0.25 -9.45 -7.10
CA ASP A 155 -1.07 -8.87 -8.16
C ASP A 155 -1.53 -7.45 -7.78
N MET A 156 -2.02 -7.23 -6.55
CA MET A 156 -2.45 -5.92 -6.04
C MET A 156 -1.30 -4.90 -6.00
N LEU A 157 -0.09 -5.34 -5.64
CA LEU A 157 1.10 -4.49 -5.60
C LEU A 157 1.82 -4.43 -6.97
N GLN A 158 1.31 -5.15 -7.96
CA GLN A 158 1.83 -5.27 -9.33
C GLN A 158 3.30 -5.72 -9.39
N VAL A 159 3.74 -6.53 -8.43
CA VAL A 159 5.16 -6.86 -8.20
C VAL A 159 5.84 -7.25 -9.51
N SER A 160 6.81 -6.44 -9.94
CA SER A 160 7.54 -6.73 -11.17
C SER A 160 8.37 -8.01 -11.04
N PRO A 161 8.41 -8.89 -12.06
CA PRO A 161 9.30 -10.04 -12.07
C PRO A 161 10.77 -9.67 -11.83
N MET A 162 11.19 -8.46 -12.24
CA MET A 162 12.55 -7.95 -12.02
C MET A 162 12.85 -7.70 -10.54
N ARG A 163 11.82 -7.48 -9.71
CA ARG A 163 11.94 -7.20 -8.28
C ARG A 163 11.68 -8.41 -7.40
N GLU A 164 11.08 -9.48 -7.93
CA GLU A 164 10.67 -10.65 -7.14
C GLU A 164 11.83 -11.29 -6.36
N THR A 165 13.05 -11.30 -6.92
CA THR A 165 14.25 -11.77 -6.21
C THR A 165 14.55 -10.99 -4.92
N TYR A 166 14.16 -9.71 -4.85
CA TYR A 166 14.39 -8.85 -3.69
C TYR A 166 13.21 -8.79 -2.71
N CYS A 167 12.09 -9.43 -3.05
CA CYS A 167 10.85 -9.44 -2.27
C CYS A 167 10.09 -10.77 -2.41
N GLN A 168 10.80 -11.89 -2.32
CA GLN A 168 10.25 -13.23 -2.59
C GLN A 168 9.05 -13.56 -1.70
N LYS A 169 8.19 -14.47 -2.18
CA LYS A 169 7.11 -15.05 -1.37
C LYS A 169 7.65 -15.72 -0.10
N VAL A 170 6.73 -15.99 0.84
CA VAL A 170 7.06 -16.60 2.14
C VAL A 170 7.79 -17.94 1.92
N ASP A 171 8.89 -18.15 2.65
CA ASP A 171 9.63 -19.41 2.61
C ASP A 171 8.76 -20.56 3.13
N ARG A 172 8.60 -21.61 2.30
CA ARG A 172 7.66 -22.72 2.58
C ARG A 172 8.13 -23.58 3.73
N ASP A 173 9.42 -23.90 3.81
CA ASP A 173 9.98 -24.69 4.90
C ASP A 173 9.75 -23.96 6.24
N PHE A 174 10.05 -22.65 6.28
CA PHE A 174 9.79 -21.81 7.44
C PHE A 174 8.30 -21.79 7.82
N LEU A 175 7.41 -21.58 6.85
CA LEU A 175 5.96 -21.53 7.08
C LEU A 175 5.42 -22.84 7.66
N GLU A 176 5.88 -23.98 7.15
CA GLU A 176 5.52 -25.31 7.62
C GLU A 176 5.98 -25.53 9.06
N MET A 177 7.26 -25.27 9.35
CA MET A 177 7.80 -25.39 10.72
C MET A 177 7.08 -24.46 11.70
N LEU A 178 6.84 -23.20 11.30
CA LEU A 178 6.17 -22.19 12.12
C LEU A 178 4.75 -22.61 12.53
N ASN A 179 4.03 -23.30 11.65
CA ASN A 179 2.67 -23.77 11.89
C ASN A 179 2.59 -25.16 12.54
N LYS A 180 3.62 -25.99 12.36
CA LYS A 180 3.78 -27.28 13.04
C LYS A 180 4.16 -27.09 14.51
N GLU A 181 5.21 -26.32 14.79
CA GLU A 181 5.76 -26.14 16.14
C GLU A 181 4.96 -25.15 16.98
N LYS A 182 4.33 -24.16 16.33
CA LYS A 182 3.57 -23.08 16.97
C LYS A 182 4.33 -22.39 18.12
N PRO A 183 5.53 -21.81 17.85
CA PRO A 183 6.38 -21.25 18.88
C PRO A 183 5.67 -20.21 19.76
N LYS A 184 6.07 -20.15 21.04
CA LYS A 184 5.48 -19.27 22.05
C LYS A 184 6.33 -18.04 22.38
N THR A 185 7.56 -17.97 21.87
CA THR A 185 8.48 -16.84 22.06
C THR A 185 8.93 -16.30 20.70
N ILE A 186 9.27 -15.00 20.67
CA ILE A 186 9.82 -14.33 19.48
C ILE A 186 11.17 -14.96 19.09
N GLU A 187 12.02 -15.24 20.08
CA GLU A 187 13.33 -15.89 19.88
C GLU A 187 13.21 -17.27 19.20
N ALA A 188 12.19 -18.06 19.53
CA ALA A 188 11.97 -19.34 18.85
C ALA A 188 11.56 -19.14 17.37
N ILE A 189 10.80 -18.09 17.05
CA ILE A 189 10.50 -17.73 15.65
C ILE A 189 11.77 -17.24 14.94
N GLN A 190 12.61 -16.44 15.61
CA GLN A 190 13.89 -15.99 15.10
C GLN A 190 14.80 -17.18 14.75
N LYS A 191 14.90 -18.16 15.66
CA LYS A 191 15.66 -19.39 15.43
C LYS A 191 15.16 -20.16 14.22
N LEU A 192 13.84 -20.27 14.04
CA LEU A 192 13.26 -20.89 12.84
C LEU A 192 13.56 -20.09 11.57
N TRP A 193 13.45 -18.76 11.62
CA TRP A 193 13.70 -17.87 10.49
C TRP A 193 15.13 -18.00 9.95
N TYR A 194 16.11 -18.09 10.86
CA TYR A 194 17.52 -18.27 10.51
C TYR A 194 17.98 -19.73 10.47
N ARG A 195 17.05 -20.70 10.47
CA ARG A 195 17.37 -22.14 10.42
C ARG A 195 18.38 -22.58 11.49
N GLY A 196 18.34 -21.95 12.66
CA GLY A 196 19.21 -22.21 13.81
C GLY A 196 20.41 -21.26 13.97
N ASP A 197 20.79 -20.51 12.94
CA ASP A 197 21.94 -19.59 12.96
C ASP A 197 21.54 -18.22 13.51
N MET A 198 21.68 -18.03 14.83
CA MET A 198 21.26 -16.77 15.46
C MET A 198 22.18 -15.59 15.16
N ASP A 199 23.41 -15.83 14.69
CA ASP A 199 24.38 -14.77 14.38
C ASP A 199 23.99 -14.02 13.09
N GLU A 200 23.25 -14.68 12.18
CA GLU A 200 22.73 -14.13 10.92
C GLU A 200 21.92 -12.82 11.11
N VAL A 201 21.38 -12.57 12.31
CA VAL A 201 20.70 -11.30 12.66
C VAL A 201 21.62 -10.09 12.53
N HIS A 202 22.93 -10.25 12.73
CA HIS A 202 23.91 -9.18 12.65
C HIS A 202 24.41 -8.92 11.21
N HIS A 203 24.03 -9.78 10.26
CA HIS A 203 24.44 -9.67 8.86
C HIS A 203 23.47 -8.76 8.09
N HIS A 204 23.85 -7.50 7.87
CA HIS A 204 23.03 -6.51 7.14
C HIS A 204 22.48 -7.04 5.80
N TYR A 205 23.30 -7.79 5.04
CA TYR A 205 22.91 -8.38 3.74
C TYR A 205 22.49 -9.85 3.85
N SER A 206 21.99 -10.29 5.00
CA SER A 206 21.40 -11.62 5.19
C SER A 206 20.46 -11.97 4.05
N SER A 207 20.63 -13.16 3.45
CA SER A 207 19.77 -13.61 2.35
C SER A 207 18.30 -13.70 2.76
N THR A 208 18.02 -13.91 4.05
CA THR A 208 16.66 -14.02 4.60
C THR A 208 15.87 -12.72 4.50
N ARG A 209 16.52 -11.57 4.30
CA ARG A 209 15.85 -10.26 4.22
C ARG A 209 15.02 -10.05 2.96
N TYR A 210 15.23 -10.84 1.91
CA TYR A 210 14.63 -10.65 0.59
C TYR A 210 13.27 -11.35 0.45
N LYS A 211 12.41 -11.13 1.45
CA LYS A 211 11.03 -11.65 1.50
C LYS A 211 10.03 -10.50 1.48
N ALA A 212 8.87 -10.70 0.87
CA ALA A 212 7.77 -9.74 0.84
C ALA A 212 7.36 -9.31 2.26
N CYS A 213 7.28 -10.27 3.19
CA CYS A 213 7.25 -10.05 4.63
C CYS A 213 8.64 -10.34 5.19
N ASN A 214 9.44 -9.29 5.37
CA ASN A 214 10.81 -9.41 5.85
C ASN A 214 10.85 -9.34 7.38
N LEU A 215 11.09 -10.50 8.01
CA LEU A 215 11.29 -10.60 9.46
C LEU A 215 12.76 -10.44 9.90
N HIS A 216 13.75 -10.50 9.00
CA HIS A 216 15.12 -10.13 9.38
C HIS A 216 15.16 -8.70 9.94
N SER A 217 14.40 -7.79 9.32
CA SER A 217 14.18 -6.43 9.81
C SER A 217 13.58 -6.39 11.22
N PHE A 218 12.68 -7.32 11.54
CA PHE A 218 12.03 -7.38 12.85
C PHE A 218 13.04 -7.75 13.93
N PHE A 219 13.83 -8.80 13.69
CA PHE A 219 14.81 -9.28 14.66
C PHE A 219 16.01 -8.34 14.83
N ALA A 220 16.48 -7.74 13.74
CA ALA A 220 17.64 -6.85 13.78
C ALA A 220 17.30 -5.43 14.27
N ASN A 221 16.12 -4.91 13.89
CA ASN A 221 15.80 -3.49 14.02
C ASN A 221 14.49 -3.21 14.77
N GLY A 222 13.74 -4.23 15.19
CA GLY A 222 12.51 -4.07 15.96
C GLY A 222 11.27 -3.70 15.14
N HIS A 223 11.29 -3.81 13.81
CA HIS A 223 10.15 -3.56 12.93
C HIS A 223 10.11 -4.55 11.77
N TRP A 224 8.94 -5.08 11.42
CA TRP A 224 8.84 -5.90 10.21
C TRP A 224 8.73 -4.99 8.97
N LYS A 225 9.12 -5.52 7.81
CA LYS A 225 9.19 -4.73 6.58
C LYS A 225 8.40 -5.37 5.44
N MET A 226 7.47 -4.62 4.84
CA MET A 226 6.79 -4.97 3.61
C MET A 226 7.65 -4.54 2.42
N ARG A 227 8.19 -5.52 1.66
CA ARG A 227 9.10 -5.26 0.53
C ARG A 227 8.47 -5.32 -0.85
N ALA A 228 7.26 -5.84 -0.93
CA ALA A 228 6.57 -6.10 -2.20
C ALA A 228 6.00 -4.84 -2.86
N CYS A 229 6.00 -3.68 -2.18
CA CYS A 229 5.52 -2.44 -2.80
C CYS A 229 6.40 -2.07 -4.00
N ASN A 230 5.80 -1.98 -5.18
CA ASN A 230 6.46 -1.39 -6.33
C ASN A 230 6.83 0.06 -6.07
N SER A 231 7.83 0.56 -6.80
CA SER A 231 8.14 1.97 -6.67
C SER A 231 7.08 2.83 -7.31
N SER A 232 6.84 3.98 -6.70
CA SER A 232 5.91 5.00 -7.16
C SER A 232 6.32 6.35 -6.58
N LEU A 233 6.10 7.43 -7.34
CA LEU A 233 6.09 8.79 -6.80
C LEU A 233 4.68 9.38 -6.87
N HIS A 234 3.65 8.53 -6.82
CA HIS A 234 2.25 8.93 -6.73
C HIS A 234 1.79 8.91 -5.28
N ALA A 235 1.38 10.06 -4.76
CA ALA A 235 0.99 10.23 -3.36
C ALA A 235 -0.14 9.29 -2.92
N GLY A 236 -1.18 9.12 -3.75
CA GLY A 236 -2.29 8.19 -3.48
C GLY A 236 -1.85 6.72 -3.41
N VAL A 237 -0.93 6.28 -4.26
CA VAL A 237 -0.40 4.91 -4.27
C VAL A 237 0.43 4.65 -3.01
N ILE A 238 1.31 5.59 -2.61
CA ILE A 238 2.10 5.48 -1.39
C ILE A 238 1.21 5.40 -0.15
N ARG A 239 0.19 6.28 -0.07
CA ARG A 239 -0.83 6.22 0.99
C ARG A 239 -1.49 4.85 1.04
N SER A 240 -1.82 4.28 -0.12
CA SER A 240 -2.48 2.98 -0.24
C SER A 240 -1.60 1.84 0.25
N TYR A 241 -0.31 1.86 -0.08
CA TYR A 241 0.66 0.87 0.41
C TYR A 241 0.84 0.94 1.93
N VAL A 242 1.03 2.15 2.48
CA VAL A 242 1.15 2.35 3.93
C VAL A 242 -0.11 1.84 4.63
N THR A 243 -1.27 2.25 4.15
CA THR A 243 -2.58 1.85 4.70
C THR A 243 -2.75 0.33 4.66
N LEU A 244 -2.36 -0.33 3.58
CA LEU A 244 -2.40 -1.79 3.47
C LEU A 244 -1.48 -2.48 4.49
N ALA A 245 -0.25 -2.00 4.66
CA ALA A 245 0.70 -2.55 5.64
C ALA A 245 0.14 -2.44 7.07
N LEU A 246 -0.42 -1.28 7.42
CA LEU A 246 -1.02 -1.03 8.73
C LEU A 246 -2.28 -1.88 8.96
N ALA A 247 -3.10 -2.12 7.92
CA ALA A 247 -4.28 -2.97 8.00
C ALA A 247 -3.94 -4.45 8.15
N ILE A 248 -2.93 -4.94 7.42
CA ILE A 248 -2.38 -6.29 7.59
C ILE A 248 -1.81 -6.47 9.01
N SER A 249 -1.07 -5.48 9.50
CA SER A 249 -0.54 -5.48 10.86
C SER A 249 -1.66 -5.52 11.90
N ASN A 250 -2.68 -4.66 11.77
CA ASN A 250 -3.83 -4.64 12.68
C ASN A 250 -4.54 -6.01 12.70
N ALA A 251 -4.75 -6.62 11.53
CA ALA A 251 -5.33 -7.95 11.44
C ALA A 251 -4.46 -9.02 12.11
N ALA A 252 -3.13 -8.93 12.01
CA ALA A 252 -2.22 -9.86 12.66
C ALA A 252 -2.24 -9.74 14.20
N LEU A 253 -2.33 -8.50 14.70
CA LEU A 253 -2.34 -8.17 16.14
C LEU A 253 -3.67 -8.54 16.81
N THR A 254 -4.80 -8.35 16.12
CA THR A 254 -6.14 -8.49 16.71
C THR A 254 -6.74 -9.89 16.57
N LYS A 255 -6.39 -10.65 15.52
CA LYS A 255 -6.97 -11.97 15.30
C LYS A 255 -6.35 -13.03 16.20
N LYS A 256 -7.18 -13.95 16.70
CA LYS A 256 -6.70 -15.12 17.46
C LYS A 256 -5.86 -16.07 16.59
N PHE A 257 -6.21 -16.17 15.32
CA PHE A 257 -5.53 -17.03 14.34
C PHE A 257 -5.77 -16.52 12.92
N CYS A 258 -4.74 -16.61 12.08
CA CYS A 258 -4.85 -16.46 10.64
C CYS A 258 -4.43 -17.77 9.96
N SER A 259 -5.25 -18.27 9.03
CA SER A 259 -4.92 -19.46 8.25
C SER A 259 -3.76 -19.17 7.29
N PRO A 260 -2.77 -20.07 7.13
CA PRO A 260 -1.73 -19.96 6.11
C PRO A 260 -2.18 -20.47 4.73
N HIS A 261 -3.38 -21.04 4.61
CA HIS A 261 -3.87 -21.64 3.36
C HIS A 261 -3.96 -20.59 2.25
N ILE A 262 -3.32 -20.86 1.12
CA ILE A 262 -3.31 -19.98 -0.05
C ILE A 262 -4.75 -19.78 -0.53
N SER A 263 -5.15 -18.53 -0.69
CA SER A 263 -6.46 -18.19 -1.22
C SER A 263 -6.44 -18.32 -2.74
N GLU A 264 -7.47 -18.95 -3.28
CA GLU A 264 -7.74 -19.03 -4.71
C GLU A 264 -9.00 -18.24 -5.04
N SER A 265 -9.04 -17.67 -6.24
CA SER A 265 -10.20 -16.91 -6.70
C SER A 265 -10.28 -16.91 -8.22
N ASP A 266 -11.49 -17.12 -8.71
CA ASP A 266 -11.95 -17.00 -10.10
C ASP A 266 -12.23 -15.53 -10.49
N ASN A 267 -12.55 -14.68 -9.52
CA ASN A 267 -12.65 -13.23 -9.70
C ASN A 267 -11.78 -12.47 -8.71
N LEU A 268 -10.55 -12.15 -9.14
CA LEU A 268 -9.53 -11.59 -8.28
C LEU A 268 -9.91 -10.20 -7.76
N ARG A 269 -10.47 -9.33 -8.61
CA ARG A 269 -10.89 -7.97 -8.23
C ARG A 269 -11.96 -7.98 -7.13
N TYR A 270 -13.01 -8.81 -7.27
CA TYR A 270 -14.04 -8.97 -6.24
C TYR A 270 -13.44 -9.46 -4.92
N SER A 271 -12.67 -10.55 -4.98
CA SER A 271 -12.12 -11.19 -3.78
C SER A 271 -11.10 -10.30 -3.06
N ALA A 272 -10.29 -9.53 -3.81
CA ALA A 272 -9.39 -8.53 -3.25
C ALA A 272 -10.15 -7.41 -2.54
N ARG A 273 -11.22 -6.87 -3.15
CA ARG A 273 -12.10 -5.87 -2.51
C ARG A 273 -12.66 -6.37 -1.19
N VAL A 274 -13.25 -7.58 -1.20
CA VAL A 274 -13.84 -8.18 0.01
C VAL A 274 -12.78 -8.39 1.08
N TRP A 275 -11.57 -8.83 0.69
CA TRP A 275 -10.48 -8.99 1.63
C TRP A 275 -10.02 -7.66 2.24
N LEU A 276 -9.88 -6.60 1.45
CA LEU A 276 -9.52 -5.26 1.94
C LEU A 276 -10.56 -4.72 2.93
N ILE A 277 -11.84 -4.90 2.65
CA ILE A 277 -12.92 -4.53 3.58
C ILE A 277 -12.79 -5.30 4.90
N ASN A 278 -12.54 -6.62 4.82
CA ASN A 278 -12.34 -7.48 5.99
C ASN A 278 -11.02 -7.23 6.75
N LEU A 279 -10.06 -6.53 6.15
CA LEU A 279 -8.88 -6.00 6.84
C LEU A 279 -9.17 -4.70 7.60
N GLY A 280 -10.29 -4.05 7.33
CA GLY A 280 -10.68 -2.78 7.94
C GLY A 280 -10.66 -1.58 7.02
N LEU A 281 -10.33 -1.78 5.75
CA LEU A 281 -10.35 -0.70 4.77
C LEU A 281 -11.78 -0.50 4.27
N ASN A 282 -12.72 -0.18 5.15
CA ASN A 282 -14.15 0.02 4.84
C ASN A 282 -14.56 1.50 4.93
N GLY A 283 -15.62 1.89 4.22
CA GLY A 283 -16.11 3.28 4.20
C GLY A 283 -15.33 4.20 3.27
N GLU A 284 -15.70 5.48 3.32
CA GLU A 284 -15.25 6.51 2.37
C GLU A 284 -13.77 6.84 2.49
N GLU A 285 -13.26 6.92 3.72
CA GLU A 285 -11.85 7.23 4.01
C GLU A 285 -10.88 6.33 3.23
N PHE A 286 -11.21 5.05 3.09
CA PHE A 286 -10.36 4.06 2.41
C PHE A 286 -10.77 3.78 0.96
N ARG A 287 -11.77 4.49 0.41
CA ARG A 287 -12.27 4.27 -0.96
C ARG A 287 -11.16 4.43 -2.00
N ASN A 288 -10.45 5.56 -1.95
CA ASN A 288 -9.30 5.83 -2.81
C ASN A 288 -8.16 4.81 -2.61
N CYS A 289 -7.87 4.40 -1.36
CA CYS A 289 -6.88 3.35 -1.10
C CYS A 289 -7.26 2.02 -1.76
N ARG A 290 -8.53 1.60 -1.64
CA ARG A 290 -9.02 0.39 -2.31
C ARG A 290 -8.89 0.54 -3.83
N LYS A 291 -9.29 1.70 -4.39
CA LYS A 291 -9.22 2.00 -5.83
C LYS A 291 -7.80 1.77 -6.36
N HIS A 292 -6.78 2.39 -5.78
CA HIS A 292 -5.39 2.23 -6.20
C HIS A 292 -4.86 0.79 -6.09
N LEU A 293 -5.37 -0.01 -5.13
CA LEU A 293 -4.88 -1.39 -4.92
C LEU A 293 -5.52 -2.42 -5.85
N ILE A 294 -6.70 -2.15 -6.42
CA ILE A 294 -7.48 -3.17 -7.13
C ILE A 294 -8.01 -2.76 -8.50
N SER A 295 -7.90 -1.50 -8.93
CA SER A 295 -8.51 -1.04 -10.19
C SER A 295 -7.92 -1.75 -11.43
N HIS A 296 -6.65 -2.14 -11.36
CA HIS A 296 -5.93 -2.87 -12.40
C HIS A 296 -6.15 -4.39 -12.38
N LEU A 297 -6.87 -4.93 -11.39
CA LEU A 297 -7.14 -6.36 -11.32
C LEU A 297 -8.29 -6.76 -12.25
N ASP A 298 -8.17 -7.92 -12.87
CA ASP A 298 -9.21 -8.48 -13.73
C ASP A 298 -10.43 -8.95 -12.93
N GLY A 299 -11.61 -8.87 -13.57
CA GLY A 299 -12.87 -9.38 -13.05
C GLY A 299 -13.87 -8.31 -12.62
N CYS A 300 -15.10 -8.74 -12.34
CA CYS A 300 -16.16 -7.85 -11.90
C CYS A 300 -15.91 -7.39 -10.46
N ILE A 301 -16.00 -6.09 -10.20
CA ILE A 301 -15.84 -5.59 -8.82
C ILE A 301 -17.02 -6.01 -7.93
N SER A 302 -18.24 -6.02 -8.46
CA SER A 302 -19.47 -6.13 -7.65
C SER A 302 -19.91 -7.56 -7.36
N TRP A 303 -19.65 -8.49 -8.27
CA TRP A 303 -20.14 -9.86 -8.22
C TRP A 303 -18.98 -10.84 -8.20
N ARG A 304 -19.05 -11.86 -7.33
CA ARG A 304 -18.03 -12.92 -7.31
C ARG A 304 -18.04 -13.69 -8.63
N HIS A 305 -19.23 -14.10 -9.05
CA HIS A 305 -19.44 -14.86 -10.26
C HIS A 305 -20.07 -13.96 -11.34
N PRO A 306 -19.45 -13.80 -12.52
CA PRO A 306 -19.96 -12.92 -13.58
C PRO A 306 -21.40 -13.26 -14.03
N GLU A 307 -21.79 -14.53 -13.98
CA GLU A 307 -23.14 -15.01 -14.28
C GLU A 307 -24.21 -14.38 -13.39
N ASP A 308 -23.91 -14.09 -12.11
CA ASP A 308 -24.85 -13.43 -11.20
C ASP A 308 -25.14 -12.00 -11.66
N ALA A 309 -24.12 -11.32 -12.22
CA ALA A 309 -24.29 -9.97 -12.76
C ALA A 309 -25.16 -9.97 -14.01
N ILE A 310 -25.06 -11.01 -14.85
CA ILE A 310 -25.87 -11.17 -16.06
C ILE A 310 -27.32 -11.47 -15.67
N ALA A 311 -27.54 -12.45 -14.80
CA ALA A 311 -28.87 -12.83 -14.32
C ALA A 311 -29.60 -11.64 -13.65
N GLN A 312 -28.89 -10.83 -12.87
CA GLN A 312 -29.46 -9.62 -12.26
C GLN A 312 -29.85 -8.57 -13.31
N ARG A 313 -29.04 -8.36 -14.35
CA ARG A 313 -29.38 -7.43 -15.45
C ARG A 313 -30.57 -7.93 -16.24
N GLU A 314 -30.65 -9.23 -16.52
CA GLU A 314 -31.79 -9.84 -17.20
C GLU A 314 -33.06 -9.68 -16.38
N ARG A 315 -33.01 -9.96 -15.07
CA ARG A 315 -34.17 -9.74 -14.17
C ARG A 315 -34.63 -8.29 -14.15
N LEU A 316 -33.71 -7.32 -14.02
CA LEU A 316 -34.07 -5.89 -14.05
C LEU A 316 -34.63 -5.47 -15.41
N LYS A 317 -34.17 -6.07 -16.51
CA LYS A 317 -34.71 -5.84 -17.86
C LYS A 317 -36.12 -6.40 -18.00
N GLU A 318 -36.37 -7.62 -17.51
CA GLU A 318 -37.70 -8.23 -17.48
C GLU A 318 -38.67 -7.43 -16.60
N GLU A 319 -38.24 -7.00 -15.41
CA GLU A 319 -39.02 -6.12 -14.53
C GLU A 319 -39.39 -4.80 -15.23
N ARG A 320 -38.45 -4.19 -15.97
CA ARG A 320 -38.69 -2.97 -16.76
C ARG A 320 -39.65 -3.21 -17.93
N ILE A 321 -39.55 -4.34 -18.62
CA ILE A 321 -40.46 -4.70 -19.72
C ILE A 321 -41.87 -4.96 -19.17
N ALA A 322 -42.00 -5.74 -18.09
CA ALA A 322 -43.28 -6.01 -17.44
C ALA A 322 -43.95 -4.73 -16.91
N ALA A 323 -43.16 -3.79 -16.38
CA ALA A 323 -43.66 -2.48 -15.96
C ALA A 323 -44.12 -1.60 -17.15
N HIS A 324 -43.60 -1.83 -18.37
CA HIS A 324 -44.03 -1.15 -19.58
C HIS A 324 -45.21 -1.83 -20.28
N GLU A 325 -45.36 -3.15 -20.14
CA GLU A 325 -46.44 -3.95 -20.73
C GLU A 325 -47.74 -3.93 -19.91
N HIS A 326 -47.72 -3.38 -18.70
CA HIS A 326 -48.92 -3.03 -17.93
C HIS A 326 -49.26 -1.53 -18.09
N PRO A 327 -50.09 -1.13 -19.07
CA PRO A 327 -50.66 0.20 -19.07
C PRO A 327 -51.68 0.30 -17.93
N VAL A 328 -51.39 1.15 -16.94
CA VAL A 328 -52.44 1.70 -16.06
C VAL A 328 -53.37 2.50 -16.97
N SER A 329 -54.56 1.97 -17.20
CA SER A 329 -55.69 2.77 -17.67
C SER A 329 -56.13 3.71 -16.56
N GLU A 330 -56.26 5.00 -16.90
CA GLU A 330 -56.84 6.11 -16.11
C GLU A 330 -56.03 6.49 -14.85
N VAL A 331 -55.50 7.71 -14.68
CA VAL A 331 -56.17 9.01 -14.84
C VAL A 331 -55.13 10.08 -15.22
N LEU A 332 -55.44 10.82 -16.30
CA LEU A 332 -54.84 12.11 -16.65
C LEU A 332 -55.25 13.18 -15.62
N GLU A 333 -54.34 14.15 -15.42
CA GLU A 333 -54.48 15.40 -14.66
C GLU A 333 -54.29 15.31 -13.14
N GLN A 334 -53.06 15.55 -12.68
CA GLN A 334 -52.74 16.83 -12.03
C GLN A 334 -51.23 17.00 -11.72
N CYS A 335 -50.76 18.23 -11.98
CA CYS A 335 -49.51 18.85 -11.54
C CYS A 335 -48.26 18.65 -12.40
N GLU A 336 -48.24 19.38 -13.52
CA GLU A 336 -47.08 20.20 -13.88
C GLU A 336 -46.65 21.07 -12.68
N SER A 337 -45.47 20.81 -12.11
CA SER A 337 -44.51 21.86 -11.70
C SER A 337 -43.24 21.25 -11.07
N LEU A 338 -42.12 21.48 -11.77
CA LEU A 338 -40.74 21.61 -11.25
C LEU A 338 -39.98 20.29 -10.93
N PRO A 339 -38.63 20.30 -10.94
CA PRO A 339 -37.79 19.87 -12.06
C PRO A 339 -37.08 18.54 -11.76
N ASP A 340 -36.47 17.98 -12.80
CA ASP A 340 -35.62 16.78 -12.76
C ASP A 340 -34.52 16.85 -11.70
N GLU A 341 -34.73 16.21 -10.55
CA GLU A 341 -33.67 15.66 -9.72
C GLU A 341 -34.12 14.31 -9.16
N VAL A 342 -33.64 13.23 -9.79
CA VAL A 342 -33.63 11.89 -9.19
C VAL A 342 -32.27 11.24 -9.45
N GLU A 343 -31.40 11.37 -8.46
CA GLU A 343 -30.68 10.25 -7.83
C GLU A 343 -29.99 9.26 -8.78
N GLN A 344 -28.94 9.75 -9.43
CA GLN A 344 -27.86 8.94 -10.00
C GLN A 344 -26.74 8.80 -8.96
N ALA A 345 -27.01 8.12 -7.85
CA ALA A 345 -26.02 7.93 -6.79
C ALA A 345 -25.41 6.52 -6.85
N ALA A 346 -24.09 6.49 -7.05
CA ALA A 346 -23.16 5.37 -6.87
C ALA A 346 -22.75 4.52 -8.09
N VAL A 347 -22.88 4.98 -9.33
CA VAL A 347 -22.29 4.27 -10.49
C VAL A 347 -21.45 5.16 -11.42
N ASP A 348 -21.69 6.48 -11.51
CA ASP A 348 -20.87 7.38 -12.37
C ASP A 348 -19.62 7.96 -11.68
N ASP A 349 -19.53 7.82 -10.36
CA ASP A 349 -18.48 8.38 -9.51
C ASP A 349 -17.10 7.67 -9.65
N PHE A 350 -16.99 6.66 -10.53
CA PHE A 350 -15.74 5.92 -10.74
C PHE A 350 -15.02 6.30 -12.05
N GLU A 351 -15.74 6.80 -13.06
CA GLU A 351 -15.17 7.34 -14.31
C GLU A 351 -14.96 8.87 -14.23
N GLU A 352 -15.85 9.63 -13.59
CA GLU A 352 -15.71 11.11 -13.46
C GLU A 352 -14.47 11.53 -12.64
N ASP A 353 -14.04 10.71 -11.69
CA ASP A 353 -12.85 10.96 -10.85
C ASP A 353 -11.52 10.89 -11.61
N TYR A 354 -11.46 10.13 -12.72
CA TYR A 354 -10.26 10.08 -13.56
C TYR A 354 -10.06 11.41 -14.29
N GLU A 355 -11.16 12.02 -14.72
CA GLU A 355 -11.09 13.35 -15.31
C GLU A 355 -10.87 14.41 -14.24
N GLN A 356 -11.50 14.38 -13.06
CA GLN A 356 -11.28 15.44 -12.05
C GLN A 356 -9.85 15.48 -11.46
N GLU A 357 -9.21 14.33 -11.16
CA GLU A 357 -7.81 14.35 -10.69
C GLU A 357 -6.83 14.77 -11.83
N GLU A 358 -7.09 14.38 -13.08
CA GLU A 358 -6.28 14.79 -14.23
C GLU A 358 -6.55 16.26 -14.64
N PHE A 359 -7.77 16.77 -14.40
CA PHE A 359 -8.18 18.14 -14.68
C PHE A 359 -7.66 19.11 -13.62
N GLU A 360 -7.68 18.76 -12.33
CA GLU A 360 -7.01 19.50 -11.27
C GLU A 360 -5.47 19.48 -11.44
N GLU A 361 -4.87 18.36 -11.86
CA GLU A 361 -3.44 18.30 -12.20
C GLU A 361 -3.09 19.09 -13.50
N SER A 362 -4.04 19.28 -14.43
CA SER A 362 -3.85 20.08 -15.65
C SER A 362 -4.05 21.59 -15.46
N MET A 363 -4.87 22.01 -14.49
CA MET A 363 -5.11 23.44 -14.23
C MET A 363 -3.91 24.14 -13.57
N ASP A 364 -3.08 23.41 -12.83
CA ASP A 364 -1.83 23.93 -12.24
C ASP A 364 -0.73 24.20 -13.29
N PHE A 365 -0.95 23.79 -14.55
CA PHE A 365 -0.08 24.09 -15.70
C PHE A 365 -0.39 25.43 -16.40
N SER A 366 -1.40 26.19 -15.95
CA SER A 366 -1.91 27.35 -16.71
C SER A 366 -1.78 28.74 -16.06
N ILE A 367 -1.07 28.88 -14.93
CA ILE A 367 -0.80 30.20 -14.34
C ILE A 367 0.70 30.47 -14.26
N SER A 368 1.25 30.93 -15.37
CA SER A 368 2.48 31.72 -15.46
C SER A 368 2.64 32.24 -16.90
N MET A 369 2.11 33.44 -17.18
CA MET A 369 2.73 34.32 -18.19
C MET A 369 3.90 35.07 -17.55
#